data_AF-A0A0W7WMZ5-F1
#
_entry.id   AF-A0A0W7WMZ5-F1
#
_cell.length_a   1.000
_cell.length_b   1.000
_cell.length_c   1.000
_cell.angle_alpha   90.00
_cell.angle_beta   90.00
_cell.angle_gamma   90.00
#
_symmetry.space_group_name_H-M   'P 1'
#
loop_
_entity.id
_entity.type
_entity.pdbx_description
1 polymer ?
#
loop_
_entity_poly.entity_id
_entity_poly.type
_entity_poly.pdbx_seq_one_letter_code
_entity_poly.pdbx_strand_id
1 'polypeptide(L)'
;MIAGAGHPLGASLCLRLAGFGATVVALDRDEEALIALARQAPDRIEPLALRPGRRDVLTLLGEAWGATPLDLLIDLLPMTSLTAGERPGAALARSAGLVRALLHGIRQGSAQVVMAVPRPERPGDADTQARAAAHVTLVQRCAPACRPGRVAGLGLPLRTDWSQQALLSAGDLALMLCHPVSRGLQGGSVVDWAQPSR
;
A
#
# COMPACT_ATOMS: atom_id res chain seq x y z
N MET A 1 4.75 -7.75 -0.35
CA MET A 1 3.83 -7.34 -1.44
C MET A 1 3.60 -5.84 -1.38
N ILE A 2 3.58 -5.16 -2.53
CA ILE A 2 3.31 -3.72 -2.65
C ILE A 2 2.11 -3.54 -3.58
N ALA A 3 1.00 -3.06 -3.06
CA ALA A 3 -0.18 -2.73 -3.84
C ALA A 3 -0.20 -1.22 -4.16
N GLY A 4 -0.67 -0.87 -5.35
CA GLY A 4 -0.50 0.49 -5.88
C GLY A 4 0.92 0.73 -6.45
N ALA A 5 1.57 -0.31 -6.98
CA ALA A 5 2.94 -0.25 -7.47
C ALA A 5 3.12 0.61 -8.75
N GLY A 6 2.03 0.95 -9.44
CA GLY A 6 2.03 1.92 -10.54
C GLY A 6 2.17 3.37 -10.06
N HIS A 7 1.93 3.65 -8.78
CA HIS A 7 2.26 4.95 -8.19
C HIS A 7 3.79 5.09 -8.04
N PRO A 8 4.39 6.28 -8.28
CA PRO A 8 5.85 6.48 -8.18
C PRO A 8 6.46 6.04 -6.84
N LEU A 9 5.76 6.27 -5.72
CA LEU A 9 6.19 5.78 -4.40
C LEU A 9 6.19 4.25 -4.32
N GLY A 10 5.18 3.59 -4.90
CA GLY A 10 5.08 2.14 -4.94
C GLY A 10 6.21 1.53 -5.76
N ALA A 11 6.46 2.05 -6.97
CA ALA A 11 7.58 1.65 -7.81
C ALA A 11 8.93 1.81 -7.09
N SER A 12 9.15 2.96 -6.44
CA SER A 12 10.36 3.22 -5.65
C SER A 12 10.54 2.20 -4.52
N LEU A 13 9.47 1.91 -3.75
CA LEU A 13 9.52 0.92 -2.68
C LEU A 13 9.79 -0.50 -3.19
N CYS A 14 9.22 -0.88 -4.34
CA CYS A 14 9.50 -2.17 -4.96
C CYS A 14 10.99 -2.33 -5.28
N LEU A 15 11.59 -1.34 -5.94
CA LEU A 15 13.00 -1.37 -6.32
C LEU A 15 13.91 -1.38 -5.09
N ARG A 16 13.60 -0.58 -4.08
CA ARG A 16 14.37 -0.51 -2.83
C ARG A 16 14.35 -1.85 -2.09
N LEU A 17 13.16 -2.44 -1.91
CA LEU A 17 13.03 -3.74 -1.25
C LEU A 17 13.72 -4.85 -2.04
N ALA A 18 13.59 -4.86 -3.38
CA ALA A 18 14.32 -5.78 -4.24
C ALA A 18 15.85 -5.61 -4.11
N GLY A 19 16.33 -4.36 -4.01
CA GLY A 19 17.73 -4.03 -3.76
C GLY A 19 18.23 -4.49 -2.38
N PHE A 20 17.35 -4.59 -1.39
CA PHE A 20 17.63 -5.23 -0.09
C PHE A 20 17.50 -6.76 -0.12
N GLY A 21 17.26 -7.36 -1.29
CA GLY A 21 17.18 -8.81 -1.49
C GLY A 21 15.79 -9.42 -1.25
N ALA A 22 14.76 -8.60 -1.02
CA ALA A 22 13.39 -9.10 -0.88
C ALA A 22 12.84 -9.60 -2.22
N THR A 23 11.98 -10.62 -2.16
CA THR A 23 11.09 -10.96 -3.27
C THR A 23 9.82 -10.10 -3.15
N VAL A 24 9.53 -9.35 -4.19
CA VAL A 24 8.48 -8.33 -4.21
C VAL A 24 7.40 -8.71 -5.21
N VAL A 25 6.20 -8.95 -4.73
CA VAL A 25 5.00 -8.94 -5.59
C VAL A 25 4.53 -7.50 -5.74
N ALA A 26 4.63 -6.95 -6.96
CA ALA A 26 4.20 -5.61 -7.33
C ALA A 26 2.81 -5.67 -7.95
N LEU A 27 1.83 -5.04 -7.30
CA LEU A 27 0.42 -5.16 -7.63
C LEU A 27 -0.17 -3.80 -8.00
N ASP A 28 -0.81 -3.71 -9.16
CA ASP A 28 -1.51 -2.52 -9.67
C ASP A 28 -2.48 -2.93 -10.80
N ARG A 29 -3.23 -2.00 -11.38
CA ARG A 29 -4.03 -2.22 -12.60
C ARG A 29 -3.26 -1.95 -13.88
N ASP A 30 -2.28 -1.04 -13.83
CA ASP A 30 -1.47 -0.69 -15.00
C ASP A 30 -0.41 -1.76 -15.25
N GLU A 31 -0.75 -2.71 -16.12
CA GLU A 31 0.12 -3.83 -16.45
C GLU A 31 1.41 -3.39 -17.17
N GLU A 32 1.34 -2.36 -18.01
CA GLU A 32 2.53 -1.88 -18.71
C GLU A 32 3.53 -1.27 -17.73
N ALA A 33 3.04 -0.48 -16.77
CA ALA A 33 3.86 0.05 -15.69
C ALA A 33 4.48 -1.06 -14.83
N LEU A 34 3.71 -2.11 -14.52
CA LEU A 34 4.20 -3.26 -13.75
C LEU A 34 5.27 -4.07 -14.50
N ILE A 35 5.08 -4.32 -15.79
CA ILE A 35 6.07 -5.01 -16.62
C ILE A 35 7.35 -4.18 -16.72
N ALA A 36 7.24 -2.86 -16.92
CA ALA A 36 8.38 -1.96 -16.96
C ALA A 36 9.15 -1.93 -15.62
N LEU A 37 8.43 -1.99 -14.49
CA LEU A 37 9.01 -2.10 -13.16
C LEU A 37 9.73 -3.44 -12.96
N ALA A 38 9.09 -4.56 -13.32
CA ALA A 38 9.67 -5.90 -13.14
C ALA A 38 10.96 -6.10 -13.94
N ARG A 39 11.05 -5.51 -15.15
CA ARG A 39 12.28 -5.55 -15.98
C ARG A 39 13.52 -4.97 -15.31
N GLN A 40 13.35 -4.11 -14.30
CA GLN A 40 14.49 -3.51 -13.58
C GLN A 40 15.10 -4.48 -12.55
N ALA A 41 14.35 -5.48 -12.09
CA ALA A 41 14.82 -6.52 -11.18
C ALA A 41 14.03 -7.83 -11.39
N PRO A 42 14.20 -8.51 -12.55
CA PRO A 42 13.32 -9.59 -12.98
C PRO A 42 13.34 -10.81 -12.06
N ASP A 43 14.46 -11.06 -11.38
CA ASP A 43 14.59 -12.18 -10.43
C ASP A 43 14.03 -11.86 -9.04
N ARG A 44 13.55 -10.63 -8.82
CA ARG A 44 13.11 -10.13 -7.50
C ARG A 44 11.72 -9.53 -7.52
N ILE A 45 11.26 -9.00 -8.64
CA ILE A 45 9.96 -8.33 -8.75
C ILE A 45 9.04 -9.15 -9.63
N GLU A 46 7.99 -9.69 -9.03
CA GLU A 46 6.89 -10.37 -9.72
C GLU A 46 5.73 -9.38 -9.95
N PRO A 47 5.39 -9.07 -11.21
CA PRO A 47 4.27 -8.18 -11.51
C PRO A 47 2.93 -8.93 -11.44
N LEU A 48 1.94 -8.34 -10.76
CA LEU A 48 0.58 -8.87 -10.66
C LEU A 48 -0.47 -7.82 -11.01
N ALA A 49 -0.98 -7.87 -12.24
CA ALA A 49 -1.97 -6.92 -12.74
C ALA A 49 -3.40 -7.27 -12.27
N LEU A 50 -4.08 -6.31 -11.64
CA LEU A 50 -5.49 -6.38 -11.22
C LEU A 50 -6.41 -5.87 -12.34
N ARG A 51 -6.60 -6.68 -13.39
CA ARG A 51 -7.54 -6.32 -14.46
C ARG A 51 -9.00 -6.47 -14.01
N PRO A 52 -9.89 -5.49 -14.24
CA PRO A 52 -11.33 -5.68 -14.04
C PRO A 52 -11.90 -6.64 -15.10
N GLY A 53 -12.45 -7.79 -14.69
CA GLY A 53 -13.16 -8.68 -15.63
C GLY A 53 -13.43 -10.11 -15.13
N ARG A 54 -14.71 -10.52 -15.23
CA ARG A 54 -15.31 -11.88 -15.08
C ARG A 54 -15.19 -12.65 -13.75
N ARG A 55 -14.15 -12.47 -12.94
CA ARG A 55 -14.09 -12.92 -11.53
C ARG A 55 -13.61 -11.77 -10.66
N ASP A 56 -14.06 -11.73 -9.41
CA ASP A 56 -13.54 -10.77 -8.43
C ASP A 56 -12.04 -11.04 -8.27
N VAL A 57 -11.20 -10.14 -8.79
CA VAL A 57 -9.75 -10.32 -8.87
C VAL A 57 -9.13 -10.52 -7.48
N LEU A 58 -9.78 -9.98 -6.44
CA LEU A 58 -9.35 -10.15 -5.05
C LEU A 58 -9.69 -11.55 -4.52
N THR A 59 -10.74 -12.18 -5.03
CA THR A 59 -11.02 -13.60 -4.76
C THR A 59 -9.94 -14.48 -5.35
N LEU A 60 -9.56 -14.26 -6.61
CA LEU A 60 -8.46 -15.01 -7.24
C LEU A 60 -7.12 -14.79 -6.52
N LEU A 61 -6.86 -13.55 -6.09
CA LEU A 61 -5.68 -13.25 -5.27
C LEU A 61 -5.70 -14.04 -3.96
N GLY A 62 -6.85 -14.11 -3.29
CA GLY A 62 -7.00 -14.90 -2.06
C GLY A 62 -6.83 -16.40 -2.29
N GLU A 63 -7.33 -16.93 -3.40
CA GLU A 63 -7.16 -18.35 -3.77
C GLU A 63 -5.70 -18.71 -4.05
N ALA A 64 -4.97 -17.83 -4.74
CA ALA A 64 -3.59 -18.09 -5.15
C ALA A 64 -2.55 -17.76 -4.05
N TRP A 65 -2.76 -16.70 -3.28
CA TRP A 65 -1.77 -16.15 -2.34
C TRP A 65 -2.26 -16.07 -0.90
N GLY A 66 -3.53 -16.35 -0.63
CA GLY A 66 -4.13 -16.14 0.68
C GLY A 66 -3.48 -16.97 1.79
N ALA A 67 -2.84 -18.11 1.46
CA ALA A 67 -2.13 -18.96 2.42
C ALA A 67 -0.61 -18.78 2.43
N THR A 68 -0.06 -18.01 1.49
CA THR A 68 1.38 -17.73 1.45
C THR A 68 1.74 -16.79 2.61
N PRO A 69 2.65 -17.16 3.52
CA PRO A 69 3.10 -16.27 4.59
C PRO A 69 3.65 -14.97 4.01
N LEU A 70 3.21 -13.83 4.56
CA LEU A 70 3.68 -12.51 4.14
C LEU A 70 4.51 -11.87 5.24
N ASP A 71 5.69 -11.35 4.90
CA ASP A 71 6.49 -10.54 5.81
C ASP A 71 6.00 -9.08 5.84
N LEU A 72 5.53 -8.59 4.69
CA LEU A 72 5.20 -7.18 4.49
C LEU A 72 4.10 -6.99 3.44
N LEU A 73 3.16 -6.10 3.75
CA LEU A 73 2.17 -5.58 2.83
C LEU A 73 2.17 -4.05 2.91
N ILE A 74 2.49 -3.36 1.81
CA ILE A 74 2.28 -1.91 1.72
C ILE A 74 1.17 -1.66 0.71
N ASP A 75 0.06 -1.09 1.18
CA ASP A 75 -1.11 -0.77 0.37
C ASP A 75 -1.14 0.72 0.04
N LEU A 76 -0.77 1.04 -1.20
CA LEU A 76 -0.82 2.38 -1.80
C LEU A 76 -1.95 2.50 -2.84
N LEU A 77 -2.89 1.54 -2.92
CA LEU A 77 -4.03 1.64 -3.84
C LEU A 77 -4.81 2.97 -3.70
N PRO A 78 -5.00 3.54 -2.48
CA PRO A 78 -5.64 4.85 -2.33
C PRO A 78 -4.95 5.99 -3.09
N MET A 79 -3.64 5.87 -3.34
CA MET A 79 -2.85 6.89 -4.05
C MET A 79 -2.98 6.78 -5.57
N THR A 80 -3.36 5.62 -6.09
CA THR A 80 -3.54 5.38 -7.53
C THR A 80 -4.91 5.82 -8.06
N SER A 81 -5.86 6.11 -7.16
CA SER A 81 -7.24 6.46 -7.52
C SER A 81 -7.41 7.88 -8.07
N LEU A 82 -6.40 8.76 -7.93
CA LEU A 82 -6.44 10.12 -8.45
C LEU A 82 -6.46 10.21 -9.98
N THR A 83 -5.85 9.23 -10.65
CA THR A 83 -5.61 9.29 -12.10
C THR A 83 -6.75 8.68 -12.93
N ALA A 84 -7.69 7.95 -12.30
CA ALA A 84 -8.54 6.99 -13.02
C ALA A 84 -10.06 7.26 -12.96
N GLY A 85 -10.52 8.43 -12.51
CA GLY A 85 -11.95 8.76 -12.50
C GLY A 85 -12.84 7.77 -11.72
N GLU A 86 -12.28 7.18 -10.66
CA GLU A 86 -12.95 6.12 -9.90
C GLU A 86 -14.18 6.61 -9.12
N ARG A 87 -15.14 5.70 -8.95
CA ARG A 87 -16.30 5.92 -8.07
C ARG A 87 -15.84 6.21 -6.63
N PRO A 88 -16.53 7.11 -5.91
CA PRO A 88 -16.31 7.31 -4.48
C PRO A 88 -16.30 5.98 -3.72
N GLY A 89 -15.30 5.77 -2.87
CA GLY A 89 -15.16 4.56 -2.05
C GLY A 89 -14.59 3.33 -2.75
N ALA A 90 -14.37 3.34 -4.07
CA ALA A 90 -13.77 2.19 -4.77
C ALA A 90 -12.37 1.85 -4.26
N ALA A 91 -11.54 2.85 -3.98
CA ALA A 91 -10.21 2.68 -3.39
C ALA A 91 -10.27 2.03 -2.00
N LEU A 92 -11.20 2.49 -1.16
CA LEU A 92 -11.42 1.97 0.19
C LEU A 92 -11.88 0.51 0.14
N ALA A 93 -12.84 0.19 -0.74
CA ALA A 93 -13.35 -1.16 -0.92
C ALA A 93 -12.25 -2.12 -1.41
N ARG A 94 -11.39 -1.67 -2.33
CA ARG A 94 -10.24 -2.47 -2.80
C ARG A 94 -9.21 -2.70 -1.70
N SER A 95 -8.85 -1.68 -0.94
CA SER A 95 -7.92 -1.78 0.19
C SER A 95 -8.46 -2.79 1.23
N ALA A 96 -9.74 -2.67 1.58
CA ALA A 96 -10.41 -3.60 2.50
C ALA A 96 -10.47 -5.04 1.95
N GLY A 97 -10.80 -5.19 0.66
CA GLY A 97 -10.84 -6.48 0.00
C GLY A 97 -9.47 -7.14 -0.11
N LEU A 98 -8.42 -6.37 -0.38
CA LEU A 98 -7.03 -6.83 -0.45
C LEU A 98 -6.56 -7.39 0.89
N VAL A 99 -6.74 -6.62 1.98
CA VAL A 99 -6.38 -7.09 3.33
C VAL A 99 -7.18 -8.35 3.70
N ARG A 100 -8.47 -8.40 3.34
CA ARG A 100 -9.30 -9.59 3.59
C ARG A 100 -8.81 -10.81 2.81
N ALA A 101 -8.46 -10.65 1.53
CA ALA A 101 -7.97 -11.73 0.68
C ALA A 101 -6.65 -12.31 1.19
N LEU A 102 -5.78 -11.46 1.74
CA LEU A 102 -4.45 -11.85 2.23
C LEU A 102 -4.40 -12.11 3.75
N LEU A 103 -5.54 -12.07 4.43
CA LEU A 103 -5.58 -12.08 5.91
C LEU A 103 -4.87 -13.29 6.50
N HIS A 104 -5.04 -14.48 5.90
CA HIS A 104 -4.43 -15.69 6.43
C HIS A 104 -2.90 -15.65 6.27
N GLY A 105 -2.38 -15.26 5.10
CA GLY A 105 -0.95 -15.06 4.85
C GLY A 105 -0.33 -13.98 5.73
N ILE A 106 -1.04 -12.87 5.97
CA ILE A 106 -0.64 -11.82 6.92
C ILE A 106 -0.44 -12.39 8.32
N ARG A 107 -1.39 -13.21 8.79
CA ARG A 107 -1.33 -13.80 10.13
C ARG A 107 -0.22 -14.84 10.24
N GLN A 108 -0.07 -15.70 9.25
CA GLN A 108 0.94 -16.75 9.21
C GLN A 108 2.36 -16.16 9.20
N GLY A 109 2.60 -15.14 8.36
CA GLY A 109 3.91 -14.48 8.28
C GLY A 109 4.14 -13.41 9.33
N SER A 110 3.16 -13.12 10.20
CA SER A 110 3.22 -12.00 11.16
C SER A 110 3.52 -10.66 10.47
N ALA A 111 2.90 -10.43 9.31
CA ALA A 111 3.28 -9.35 8.39
C ALA A 111 3.24 -7.97 9.05
N GLN A 112 4.11 -7.08 8.58
CA GLN A 112 3.97 -5.64 8.80
C GLN A 112 3.16 -5.03 7.66
N VAL A 113 2.01 -4.46 8.00
CA VAL A 113 1.06 -3.87 7.06
C VAL A 113 1.08 -2.36 7.19
N VAL A 114 1.36 -1.66 6.10
CA VAL A 114 1.27 -0.19 6.02
C VAL A 114 0.22 0.16 4.98
N MET A 115 -0.77 0.96 5.37
CA MET A 115 -1.84 1.38 4.47
C MET A 115 -1.78 2.89 4.25
N ALA A 116 -1.80 3.32 3.00
CA ALA A 116 -1.88 4.74 2.67
C ALA A 116 -3.21 5.33 3.17
N VAL A 117 -3.11 6.47 3.82
CA VAL A 117 -4.25 7.32 4.20
C VAL A 117 -4.13 8.59 3.37
N PRO A 118 -5.04 8.84 2.40
CA PRO A 118 -4.96 10.03 1.58
C PRO A 118 -5.14 11.28 2.44
N ARG A 119 -4.28 12.28 2.26
CA ARG A 119 -4.34 13.57 2.95
C ARG A 119 -4.59 14.70 1.94
N PRO A 120 -5.40 15.70 2.31
CA PRO A 120 -5.59 16.88 1.47
C PRO A 120 -4.30 17.68 1.41
N GLU A 121 -3.91 18.15 0.22
CA GLU A 121 -2.78 19.09 0.10
C GLU A 121 -3.12 20.47 0.65
N ARG A 122 -4.39 20.86 0.55
CA ARG A 122 -4.88 22.19 0.94
C ARG A 122 -5.98 22.04 2.00
N PRO A 123 -5.99 22.89 3.03
CA PRO A 123 -7.13 22.98 3.95
C PRO A 123 -8.43 23.22 3.18
N GLY A 124 -9.50 22.52 3.56
CA GLY A 124 -10.84 22.71 2.99
C GLY A 124 -11.28 21.72 1.90
N ASP A 125 -10.41 20.79 1.48
CA ASP A 125 -10.82 19.68 0.61
C ASP A 125 -11.61 18.63 1.42
N ALA A 126 -12.93 18.84 1.51
CA ALA A 126 -13.85 18.01 2.27
C ALA A 126 -13.94 16.56 1.75
N ASP A 127 -13.82 16.34 0.44
CA ASP A 127 -13.89 14.98 -0.12
C ASP A 127 -12.66 14.18 0.27
N THR A 128 -11.47 14.76 0.13
CA THR A 128 -10.23 14.10 0.58
C THR A 128 -10.23 13.89 2.09
N GLN A 129 -10.75 14.82 2.88
CA GLN A 129 -10.91 14.64 4.34
C GLN A 129 -11.84 13.48 4.69
N ALA A 130 -12.98 13.37 4.00
CA ALA A 130 -13.91 12.25 4.20
C ALA A 130 -13.26 10.91 3.83
N ARG A 131 -12.53 10.86 2.70
CA ARG A 131 -11.75 9.67 2.31
C ARG A 131 -10.68 9.33 3.33
N ALA A 132 -9.98 10.33 3.86
CA ALA A 132 -8.97 10.15 4.89
C ALA A 132 -9.56 9.49 6.14
N ALA A 133 -10.67 10.02 6.65
CA ALA A 133 -11.36 9.50 7.82
C ALA A 133 -11.83 8.04 7.62
N ALA A 134 -12.32 7.71 6.42
CA ALA A 134 -12.72 6.35 6.08
C ALA A 134 -11.52 5.38 6.07
N HIS A 135 -10.37 5.79 5.54
CA HIS A 135 -9.15 4.97 5.54
C HIS A 135 -8.56 4.83 6.95
N VAL A 136 -8.60 5.88 7.79
CA VAL A 136 -8.23 5.77 9.22
C VAL A 136 -9.08 4.70 9.91
N THR A 137 -10.39 4.72 9.67
CA THR A 137 -11.31 3.71 10.22
C THR A 137 -10.97 2.31 9.72
N LEU A 138 -10.61 2.16 8.45
CA LEU A 138 -10.17 0.88 7.88
C LEU A 138 -8.89 0.37 8.56
N VAL A 139 -7.87 1.22 8.71
CA VAL A 139 -6.62 0.90 9.40
C VAL A 139 -6.88 0.39 10.82
N GLN A 140 -7.73 1.10 11.58
CA GLN A 140 -8.11 0.73 12.94
C GLN A 140 -8.86 -0.60 13.01
N ARG A 141 -9.72 -0.90 12.02
CA ARG A 141 -10.44 -2.19 11.94
C ARG A 141 -9.54 -3.35 11.53
N CYS A 142 -8.59 -3.11 10.62
CA CYS A 142 -7.65 -4.13 10.15
C CYS A 142 -6.63 -4.51 11.23
N ALA A 143 -6.22 -3.57 12.09
CA ALA A 143 -5.22 -3.81 13.13
C ALA A 143 -5.50 -5.02 14.04
N PRO A 144 -6.66 -5.15 14.72
CA PRO A 144 -6.96 -6.34 15.50
C PRO A 144 -7.15 -7.59 14.63
N ALA A 145 -7.69 -7.44 13.41
CA ALA A 145 -7.91 -8.56 12.51
C ALA A 145 -6.59 -9.20 12.05
N CYS A 146 -5.53 -8.42 11.83
CA CYS A 146 -4.27 -8.92 11.27
C CYS A 146 -3.32 -9.58 12.28
N ARG A 147 -3.66 -9.62 13.59
CA ARG A 147 -2.79 -10.22 14.62
C ARG A 147 -2.45 -11.69 14.30
N PRO A 148 -1.19 -12.13 14.47
CA PRO A 148 -0.07 -11.45 15.14
C PRO A 148 0.65 -10.37 14.32
N GLY A 149 0.30 -10.19 13.04
CA GLY A 149 0.78 -9.08 12.22
C GLY A 149 0.39 -7.71 12.77
N ARG A 150 1.07 -6.67 12.30
CA ARG A 150 0.85 -5.28 12.72
C ARG A 150 0.33 -4.45 11.57
N VAL A 151 -0.52 -3.48 11.87
CA VAL A 151 -1.09 -2.55 10.87
C VAL A 151 -0.84 -1.12 11.33
N ALA A 152 -0.34 -0.28 10.44
CA ALA A 152 -0.22 1.16 10.61
C ALA A 152 -0.74 1.89 9.37
N GLY A 153 -1.23 3.11 9.55
CA GLY A 153 -1.55 4.02 8.46
C GLY A 153 -0.40 4.97 8.18
N LEU A 154 -0.20 5.30 6.91
CA LEU A 154 0.74 6.30 6.44
C LEU A 154 -0.03 7.41 5.74
N GLY A 155 -0.12 8.58 6.38
CA GLY A 155 -0.74 9.77 5.79
C GLY A 155 0.10 10.32 4.66
N LEU A 156 -0.44 10.38 3.44
CA LEU A 156 0.26 10.86 2.24
C LEU A 156 -0.60 11.88 1.48
N PRO A 157 -0.01 12.98 0.96
CA PRO A 157 -0.74 13.92 0.13
C PRO A 157 -1.13 13.27 -1.20
N LEU A 158 -2.36 13.52 -1.63
CA LEU A 158 -2.86 13.13 -2.93
C LEU A 158 -2.30 14.05 -4.04
N ARG A 159 -1.10 13.72 -4.54
CA ARG A 159 -0.36 14.53 -5.53
C ARG A 159 0.25 13.70 -6.67
N THR A 160 0.51 14.33 -7.81
CA THR A 160 1.14 13.68 -8.98
C THR A 160 2.61 14.05 -9.18
N ASP A 161 3.06 15.16 -8.60
CA ASP A 161 4.39 15.76 -8.79
C ASP A 161 5.38 15.35 -7.67
N TRP A 162 5.64 14.05 -7.56
CA TRP A 162 6.60 13.51 -6.60
C TRP A 162 8.05 13.73 -7.04
N SER A 163 8.82 14.51 -6.26
CA SER A 163 10.27 14.61 -6.46
C SER A 163 11.00 13.37 -5.92
N GLN A 164 12.23 13.11 -6.37
CA GLN A 164 13.03 12.00 -5.82
C GLN A 164 13.23 12.12 -4.31
N GLN A 165 13.47 13.33 -3.78
CA GLN A 165 13.59 13.55 -2.34
C GLN A 165 12.29 13.21 -1.59
N ALA A 166 11.13 13.55 -2.15
CA ALA A 166 9.84 13.21 -1.56
C ALA A 166 9.61 11.69 -1.58
N LEU A 167 9.96 11.00 -2.67
CA LEU A 167 9.85 9.55 -2.78
C LEU A 167 10.77 8.83 -1.77
N LEU A 168 12.00 9.32 -1.61
CA LEU A 168 12.94 8.78 -0.63
C LEU A 168 12.40 8.97 0.79
N SER A 169 12.03 10.20 1.15
CA SER A 169 11.56 10.53 2.50
C SER A 169 10.26 9.80 2.87
N ALA A 170 9.26 9.77 1.98
CA ALA A 170 8.02 9.05 2.23
C ALA A 170 8.26 7.53 2.27
N GLY A 171 9.16 7.02 1.42
CA GLY A 171 9.56 5.62 1.41
C GLY A 171 10.29 5.21 2.69
N ASP A 172 11.16 6.07 3.23
CA ASP A 172 11.85 5.82 4.50
C ASP A 172 10.86 5.71 5.66
N LEU A 173 9.85 6.60 5.69
CA LEU A 173 8.80 6.52 6.69
C LEU A 173 7.97 5.25 6.54
N ALA A 174 7.61 4.86 5.31
CA ALA A 174 6.90 3.60 5.05
C ALA A 174 7.69 2.38 5.54
N LEU A 175 9.00 2.31 5.23
CA LEU A 175 9.87 1.22 5.66
C LEU A 175 10.12 1.23 7.17
N MET A 176 10.23 2.41 7.80
CA MET A 176 10.34 2.54 9.25
C MET A 176 9.11 1.96 9.95
N LEU A 177 7.91 2.23 9.44
CA LEU A 177 6.67 1.65 9.95
C LEU A 177 6.63 0.11 9.80
N CYS A 178 7.36 -0.44 8.83
CA CYS A 178 7.57 -1.88 8.69
C CYS A 178 8.71 -2.45 9.54
N HIS A 179 9.50 -1.61 10.21
CA HIS A 179 10.66 -2.07 10.98
C HIS A 179 10.30 -2.27 12.47
N PRO A 180 10.92 -3.23 13.18
CA PRO A 180 10.74 -3.43 14.63
C PRO A 180 10.95 -2.19 15.52
N VAL A 181 11.66 -1.18 15.03
CA VAL A 181 11.83 0.10 15.76
C VAL A 181 10.49 0.81 15.98
N SER A 182 9.49 0.56 15.13
CA SER A 182 8.14 1.12 15.27
C SER A 182 7.27 0.39 16.32
N ARG A 183 7.82 -0.57 17.09
CA ARG A 183 7.08 -1.35 18.10
C ARG A 183 6.37 -0.49 19.15
N GLY A 184 6.86 0.72 19.42
CA GLY A 184 6.21 1.68 20.31
C GLY A 184 4.90 2.27 19.76
N LEU A 185 4.65 2.16 18.45
CA LEU A 185 3.40 2.61 17.85
C LEU A 185 2.29 1.59 18.10
N GLN A 186 1.16 2.07 18.61
CA GLN A 186 -0.03 1.26 18.78
C GLN A 186 -0.55 0.82 17.39
N GLY A 187 -0.86 -0.47 17.24
CA GLY A 187 -1.48 -0.99 16.02
C GLY A 187 -2.78 -0.24 15.70
N GLY A 188 -2.97 0.13 14.44
CA GLY A 188 -4.09 0.95 13.98
C GLY A 188 -3.84 2.46 14.04
N SER A 189 -2.66 2.90 14.50
CA SER A 189 -2.26 4.31 14.47
C SER A 189 -1.96 4.76 13.04
N VAL A 190 -2.13 6.06 12.79
CA VAL A 190 -1.76 6.70 11.53
C VAL A 190 -0.66 7.72 11.80
N VAL A 191 0.42 7.64 11.02
CA VAL A 191 1.53 8.60 11.06
C VAL A 191 1.50 9.40 9.77
N ASP A 192 1.42 10.71 9.89
CA ASP A 192 1.43 11.60 8.73
C ASP A 192 2.85 11.87 8.26
N TRP A 193 3.09 11.70 6.96
CA TRP A 193 4.34 12.12 6.35
C TRP A 193 4.39 13.65 6.29
N ALA A 194 5.33 14.24 7.03
CA ALA A 194 5.66 15.65 6.88
C ALA A 194 6.69 15.79 5.75
N GLN A 195 6.36 16.61 4.74
CA GLN A 195 7.29 16.90 3.67
C GLN A 195 8.55 17.57 4.26
N PRO A 196 9.76 17.13 3.89
CA PRO A 196 10.97 17.83 4.30
C PRO A 196 10.93 19.27 3.79
N SER A 197 11.20 20.23 4.68
CA SER A 197 11.45 21.62 4.29
C SER A 197 12.54 21.64 3.23
N ARG A 198 12.31 22.38 2.13
CA ARG A 198 13.32 22.62 1.10
C ARG A 198 14.49 23.41 1.66
#